data_AF-A0A257QI97-F1
#
_entry.id   AF-A0A257QI97-F1
#
_cell.length_a   1.000
_cell.length_b   1.000
_cell.length_c   1.000
_cell.angle_alpha   90.00
_cell.angle_beta   90.00
_cell.angle_gamma   90.00
#
_symmetry.space_group_name_H-M   'P 1'
#
loop_
_entity.id
_entity.type
_entity.pdbx_description
1 polymer ?
#
loop_
_entity_poly.entity_id
_entity_poly.type
_entity_poly.pdbx_seq_one_letter_code
_entity_poly.pdbx_strand_id
1 'polypeptide(L)' 'GIEFVVGVYDTPMTRIYARIGWCPEVLARARPEFGNITAGIWEATPAVLSTMRQRLAARLRGRPVLVT' A
#
# COMPACT_ATOMS: atom_id res chain seq x y z
N GLY A 1 7.91 -15.69 -10.91
CA GLY A 1 6.87 -15.45 -9.88
C GLY A 1 6.00 -14.29 -10.34
N ILE A 2 5.12 -13.75 -9.49
CA ILE A 2 4.42 -12.48 -9.79
C ILE A 2 5.42 -11.35 -9.59
N GLU A 3 5.59 -10.50 -10.60
CA GLU A 3 6.53 -9.35 -10.56
C GLU A 3 5.81 -8.04 -10.29
N PHE A 4 4.57 -7.91 -10.75
CA PHE A 4 3.74 -6.73 -10.56
C PHE A 4 2.32 -7.11 -10.18
N VAL A 5 1.69 -6.25 -9.38
CA VAL A 5 0.26 -6.28 -9.06
C VAL A 5 -0.36 -5.01 -9.61
N VAL A 6 -1.50 -5.11 -10.29
CA VAL A 6 -2.27 -3.95 -10.77
C VAL A 6 -3.64 -3.97 -10.11
N GLY A 7 -4.16 -2.81 -9.76
CA GLY A 7 -5.45 -2.71 -9.08
C GLY A 7 -6.06 -1.32 -9.11
N VAL A 8 -7.37 -1.29 -8.90
CA VAL A 8 -8.18 -0.09 -8.73
C VAL A 8 -8.53 0.05 -7.25
N TYR A 9 -8.42 1.25 -6.70
CA TYR A 9 -8.57 1.50 -5.27
C TYR A 9 -9.05 2.92 -4.99
N ASP A 10 -9.63 3.15 -3.81
CA ASP A 10 -9.97 4.49 -3.35
C ASP A 10 -8.70 5.31 -3.13
N THR A 11 -8.57 6.46 -3.79
CA THR A 11 -7.37 7.33 -3.78
C THR A 11 -6.77 7.56 -2.39
N PRO A 12 -7.53 7.74 -1.29
CA PRO A 12 -6.99 7.83 0.06
C PRO A 12 -6.10 6.65 0.50
N MET A 13 -6.32 5.45 -0.04
CA MET A 13 -5.51 4.25 0.23
C MET A 13 -4.04 4.42 -0.15
N THR A 14 -3.71 5.33 -1.08
CA THR A 14 -2.31 5.67 -1.43
C THR A 14 -1.50 5.98 -0.18
N ARG A 15 -2.08 6.69 0.80
CA ARG A 15 -1.38 7.01 2.06
C ARG A 15 -1.16 5.78 2.94
N ILE A 16 -2.08 4.81 2.92
CA ILE A 16 -1.97 3.56 3.68
C ILE A 16 -0.89 2.66 3.05
N TYR A 17 -0.92 2.51 1.73
CA TYR A 17 0.09 1.80 0.95
C TYR A 17 1.49 2.41 1.13
N ALA A 18 1.60 3.73 1.02
CA ALA A 18 2.83 4.46 1.31
C ALA A 18 3.31 4.24 2.75
N ARG A 19 2.40 4.17 3.73
CA ARG A 19 2.73 3.93 5.15
C ARG A 19 3.25 2.53 5.42
N ILE A 20 2.83 1.51 4.68
CA ILE A 20 3.36 0.14 4.81
C ILE A 20 4.60 -0.09 3.94
N GLY A 21 5.00 0.89 3.12
CA GLY A 21 6.22 0.79 2.29
C GLY A 21 6.00 0.05 0.98
N TRP A 22 4.74 -0.02 0.54
CA TRP A 22 4.35 -0.63 -0.73
C TRP A 22 3.39 0.30 -1.46
N CYS A 23 3.91 1.46 -1.87
CA CYS A 23 3.12 2.50 -2.55
C CYS A 23 2.98 2.15 -4.04
N PRO A 24 1.78 2.30 -4.64
CA PRO A 24 1.65 2.15 -6.07
C PRO A 24 2.31 3.31 -6.82
N GLU A 25 2.79 3.03 -8.02
CA GLU A 25 2.83 4.04 -9.08
C GLU A 25 1.41 4.24 -9.62
N VAL A 26 0.98 5.50 -9.73
CA VAL A 26 -0.36 5.84 -10.21
C VAL A 26 -0.39 5.77 -11.73
N LEU A 27 -1.25 4.92 -12.27
CA LEU A 27 -1.45 4.79 -13.72
C LEU A 27 -2.55 5.72 -14.22
N ALA A 28 -3.66 5.83 -13.48
CA ALA A 28 -4.79 6.66 -13.86
C ALA A 28 -5.62 7.09 -12.65
N ARG A 29 -6.36 8.18 -12.80
CA ARG A 29 -7.38 8.63 -11.84
C ARG A 29 -8.73 8.68 -12.54
N ALA A 30 -9.77 8.25 -11.84
CA ALA A 30 -11.13 8.35 -12.33
C ALA A 30 -11.54 9.82 -12.49
N ARG A 31 -12.49 10.07 -13.40
CA ARG A 31 -13.13 11.38 -13.49
C ARG A 31 -14.00 11.63 -12.24
N PRO A 32 -14.21 12.89 -11.83
CA PRO A 32 -14.90 13.20 -10.58
C PRO A 32 -16.30 12.57 -10.44
N GLU A 33 -17.03 12.41 -11.53
CA GLU A 33 -18.36 11.79 -11.57
C GLU A 33 -18.37 10.31 -11.17
N PHE A 34 -17.22 9.64 -11.20
CA PHE A 34 -17.05 8.24 -10.78
C PHE A 34 -16.45 8.10 -9.38
N GLY A 35 -16.34 9.21 -8.64
CA GLY A 35 -15.76 9.23 -7.30
C GLY A 35 -14.24 9.27 -7.28
N ASN A 36 -13.66 9.16 -6.08
CA ASN A 36 -12.24 9.38 -5.85
C ASN A 36 -11.43 8.08 -6.00
N ILE A 37 -11.46 7.50 -7.20
CA ILE A 37 -10.85 6.19 -7.50
C ILE A 37 -9.56 6.37 -8.30
N THR A 38 -8.56 5.53 -8.01
CA THR A 38 -7.25 5.51 -8.68
C THR A 38 -6.93 4.09 -9.16
N ALA A 39 -6.31 3.96 -10.34
CA ALA A 39 -5.66 2.74 -10.79
C ALA A 39 -4.15 2.87 -10.57
N GLY A 40 -3.51 1.82 -10.05
CA GLY A 40 -2.07 1.80 -9.80
C GLY A 40 -1.43 0.45 -10.02
N ILE A 41 -0.10 0.46 -10.06
CA ILE A 41 0.75 -0.72 -10.19
C ILE A 41 1.75 -0.76 -9.04
N TRP A 42 2.00 -1.96 -8.53
CA TRP A 42 2.94 -2.23 -7.46
C TRP A 42 3.96 -3.26 -7.89
N GLU A 43 5.22 -3.05 -7.52
CA GLU A 43 6.26 -4.06 -7.67
C GLU A 43 6.18 -5.10 -6.55
N ALA A 44 6.34 -6.37 -6.90
CA ALA A 44 6.36 -7.50 -5.99
C ALA A 44 7.79 -8.05 -5.83
N THR A 45 8.69 -7.24 -5.24
CA THR A 45 10.09 -7.64 -5.01
C THR A 45 10.34 -8.10 -3.57
N PRO A 46 11.38 -8.94 -3.32
CA PRO A 46 11.77 -9.30 -1.97
C PRO A 46 12.13 -8.09 -1.08
N ALA A 47 12.71 -7.03 -1.67
CA ALA A 47 13.05 -5.80 -0.97
C ALA A 47 11.82 -5.04 -0.45
N VAL A 48 10.76 -4.99 -1.26
CA VAL A 48 9.46 -4.44 -0.85
C VAL A 48 8.89 -5.19 0.34
N LEU A 49 8.86 -6.54 0.28
CA LEU A 49 8.36 -7.35 1.39
C LEU A 49 9.16 -7.13 2.68
N SER A 50 10.49 -7.02 2.57
CA SER A 50 11.37 -6.69 3.70
C SER A 50 10.99 -5.34 4.32
N THR A 51 10.79 -4.32 3.49
CA THR A 51 10.38 -2.97 3.93
C THR A 51 9.04 -2.99 4.65
N MET A 52 8.06 -3.74 4.13
CA MET A 52 6.75 -3.90 4.76
C MET A 52 6.87 -4.54 6.15
N ARG A 53 7.66 -5.61 6.28
CA ARG A 53 7.92 -6.27 7.56
C ARG A 53 8.60 -5.34 8.56
N GLN A 54 9.60 -4.58 8.14
CA GLN A 54 10.30 -3.61 8.98
C GLN A 54 9.34 -2.54 9.52
N ARG A 55 8.48 -1.97 8.66
CA ARG A 55 7.52 -0.93 9.05
C ARG A 55 6.41 -1.47 9.95
N LEU A 56 5.96 -2.70 9.74
CA LEU A 56 5.03 -3.37 10.64
C LEU A 56 5.66 -3.58 12.03
N ALA A 57 6.87 -4.12 12.08
CA ALA A 57 7.58 -4.35 13.34
C ALA A 57 7.80 -3.03 14.11
N ALA A 58 8.16 -1.94 13.41
CA ALA A 58 8.30 -0.62 14.03
C ALA A 58 6.99 -0.11 14.65
N ARG A 59 5.83 -0.34 14.01
CA ARG A 59 4.52 0.03 14.56
C ARG A 59 4.14 -0.79 15.78
N LEU A 60 4.43 -2.09 15.77
CA LEU A 60 4.12 -2.98 16.88
C LEU A 60 4.99 -2.68 18.11
N ARG A 61 6.25 -2.27 17.93
CA ARG A 61 7.11 -1.82 19.04
C ARG A 61 6.59 -0.56 19.74
N GLY A 62 5.80 0.28 19.05
CA GLY A 62 5.24 1.51 19.59
C GLY A 62 3.85 1.38 20.25
N ARG A 63 3.27 0.18 20.30
CA ARG A 63 1.96 -0.08 20.92
C ARG A 63 2.07 -1.31 21.82
N PRO A 64 1.74 -1.26 23.13
CA PRO A 64 1.47 -2.47 23.86
C PRO A 64 0.30 -3.16 23.14
N VAL A 65 0.56 -4.34 22.59
CA VAL A 65 -0.51 -5.23 22.12
C VAL A 65 -1.21 -5.71 23.38
N LEU A 66 -2.33 -5.07 23.72
CA LEU A 66 -3.32 -5.68 24.62
C LEU A 66 -3.88 -6.88 23.87
N VAL A 67 -3.34 -8.05 24.19
CA VAL A 67 -4.00 -9.33 23.92
C VAL A 67 -5.00 -9.49 25.07
N THR A 68 -6.28 -9.27 24.76
CA THR A 68 -7.40 -9.70 25.62
C THR A 68 -7.93 -11.02 25.09
#